data_AF-V7APZ1-F1
#
_entry.id   AF-V7APZ1-F1
#
_cell.length_a   1.000
_cell.length_b   1.000
_cell.length_c   1.000
_cell.angle_alpha   90.00
_cell.angle_beta   90.00
_cell.angle_gamma   90.00
#
_symmetry.space_group_name_H-M   'P 1'
#
loop_
_entity.id
_entity.type
_entity.pdbx_description
1 polymer ?
#
loop_
_entity_poly.entity_id
_entity_poly.type
_entity_poly.pdbx_seq_one_letter_code
_entity_poly.pdbx_strand_id
1 'polypeptide(L)'
;MKLGLFLFSLVLYLILEPGIFKVEADDHDDEFVKVRGVQLVLNERPYYANGYNAYWLMYMASDPSQRNKVSSTFQVAANHGLRIGRTWAFSNGGDRLLQYSPGSYNEDMFLERNNVEWAKTEGQSLHNEDDFFTNPIVQGFYKNH
;
A
#
# COMPACT_ATOMS: atom_id res chain seq x y z
N MET A 1 17.43 -41.89 38.67
CA MET A 1 18.43 -41.07 37.96
C MET A 1 18.04 -40.70 36.54
N LYS A 2 17.50 -41.61 35.71
CA LYS A 2 17.18 -41.31 34.28
C LYS A 2 16.04 -40.31 34.07
N LEU A 3 14.99 -40.32 34.91
CA LEU A 3 13.86 -39.39 34.79
C LEU A 3 14.22 -37.94 35.17
N GLY A 4 15.08 -37.77 36.17
CA GLY A 4 15.56 -36.45 36.59
C GLY A 4 16.43 -35.77 35.53
N LEU A 5 17.26 -36.54 34.81
CA LEU A 5 18.08 -36.02 33.72
C LEU A 5 17.23 -35.57 32.52
N PHE A 6 16.14 -36.28 32.26
CA PHE A 6 15.19 -35.95 31.19
C PHE A 6 14.43 -34.66 31.50
N LEU A 7 13.93 -34.52 32.73
CA LEU A 7 13.27 -33.30 33.19
C LEU A 7 14.23 -32.10 33.21
N PHE A 8 15.48 -32.31 33.63
CA PHE A 8 16.50 -31.27 33.60
C PHE A 8 16.82 -30.82 32.16
N SER A 9 16.93 -31.75 31.21
CA SER A 9 17.17 -31.43 29.80
C SER A 9 15.97 -30.74 29.16
N LEU A 10 14.73 -31.11 29.52
CA LEU A 10 13.51 -30.47 29.05
C LEU A 10 13.39 -29.04 29.58
N VAL A 11 13.67 -28.83 30.87
CA VAL A 11 13.69 -27.50 31.49
C VAL A 11 14.82 -26.65 30.90
N LEU A 12 15.99 -27.22 30.67
CA LEU A 12 17.10 -26.52 30.01
C LEU A 12 16.77 -26.16 28.55
N TYR A 13 16.09 -27.02 27.80
CA TYR A 13 15.61 -26.73 26.44
C TYR A 13 14.59 -25.57 26.44
N LEU A 14 13.67 -25.56 27.40
CA LEU A 14 12.70 -24.47 27.57
C LEU A 14 13.34 -23.14 28.01
N ILE A 15 14.45 -23.20 28.76
CA ILE A 15 15.20 -22.00 29.23
C ILE A 15 16.22 -21.51 28.20
N LEU A 16 16.71 -22.38 27.30
CA LEU A 16 17.66 -22.03 26.22
C LEU A 16 16.97 -21.53 24.94
N GLU A 17 15.64 -21.52 24.91
CA GLU A 17 14.78 -20.85 23.91
C GLU A 17 14.28 -19.45 24.36
N PRO A 18 15.02 -18.56 25.06
CA PRO A 18 14.54 -17.19 25.29
C PRO A 18 14.80 -16.31 24.05
N GLY A 19 15.21 -16.89 22.92
CA GLY A 19 15.52 -16.18 21.67
C GLY A 19 14.33 -16.00 20.71
N ILE A 20 13.16 -16.57 20.97
CA ILE A 20 11.99 -16.48 20.07
C ILE A 20 10.92 -15.50 20.57
N PHE A 21 10.96 -15.05 21.83
CA PHE A 21 10.13 -13.93 22.28
C PHE A 21 10.92 -12.63 22.21
N LYS A 22 10.94 -12.02 21.02
CA LYS A 22 10.93 -10.56 20.96
C LYS A 22 9.63 -10.12 21.61
N VAL A 23 9.72 -9.61 22.83
CA VAL A 23 8.75 -8.61 23.30
C VAL A 23 9.06 -7.36 22.49
N GLU A 24 8.51 -7.30 21.27
CA GLU A 24 8.41 -6.04 20.56
C GLU A 24 7.24 -5.31 21.21
N ALA A 25 7.53 -4.14 21.77
CA ALA A 25 6.51 -3.30 22.38
C ALA A 25 5.40 -3.00 21.36
N ASP A 26 4.17 -2.97 21.86
CA ASP A 26 3.00 -2.42 21.19
C ASP A 26 3.33 -1.06 20.57
N ASP A 27 3.52 -1.03 19.26
CA ASP A 27 3.62 0.19 18.47
C ASP A 27 2.78 -0.11 17.23
N HIS A 28 1.52 0.33 17.28
CA HIS A 28 0.55 0.47 16.18
C HIS A 28 0.92 -0.27 14.90
N ASP A 29 0.16 -1.31 14.51
CA ASP A 29 0.19 -1.99 13.20
C ASP A 29 0.89 -1.13 12.12
N ASP A 30 2.21 -1.29 11.99
CA ASP A 30 2.98 -0.52 11.04
C ASP A 30 2.66 -1.17 9.67
N GLU A 31 1.59 -0.68 9.05
CA GLU A 31 0.98 -1.17 7.80
C GLU A 31 1.97 -1.14 6.61
N PHE A 32 3.20 -0.66 6.81
CA PHE A 32 4.23 -0.58 5.79
C PHE A 32 5.05 -1.87 5.68
N VAL A 33 5.31 -2.27 4.42
CA VAL A 33 6.24 -3.36 4.13
C VAL A 33 7.68 -2.93 4.47
N LYS A 34 8.39 -3.75 5.22
CA LYS A 34 9.79 -3.54 5.66
C LYS A 34 10.72 -4.61 5.09
N VAL A 35 12.02 -4.47 5.36
CA VAL A 35 13.05 -5.46 5.03
C VAL A 35 13.68 -6.01 6.30
N ARG A 36 13.82 -7.33 6.41
CA ARG A 36 14.61 -8.02 7.45
C ARG A 36 15.67 -8.88 6.76
N GLY A 37 16.91 -8.38 6.72
CA GLY A 37 17.98 -9.01 5.93
C GLY A 37 17.65 -9.00 4.44
N VAL A 38 17.39 -10.17 3.87
CA VAL A 38 16.99 -10.33 2.45
C VAL A 38 15.49 -10.58 2.26
N GLN A 39 14.70 -10.62 3.33
CA GLN A 39 13.28 -10.97 3.31
C GLN A 39 12.42 -9.72 3.49
N LEU A 40 11.38 -9.55 2.66
CA LEU A 40 10.33 -8.56 2.91
C LEU A 40 9.45 -9.04 4.07
N VAL A 41 9.04 -8.12 4.95
CA VAL A 41 8.16 -8.42 6.08
C VAL A 41 7.02 -7.40 6.17
N LEU A 42 5.83 -7.86 6.55
CA LEU A 42 4.65 -7.04 6.82
C LEU A 42 4.01 -7.56 8.10
N ASN A 43 3.74 -6.67 9.07
CA ASN A 43 3.24 -7.02 10.40
C ASN A 43 4.05 -8.18 11.02
N GLU A 44 5.37 -8.02 10.99
CA GLU A 44 6.38 -8.97 11.48
C GLU A 44 6.45 -10.35 10.81
N ARG A 45 5.60 -10.61 9.81
CA ARG A 45 5.54 -11.89 9.08
C ARG A 45 6.25 -11.80 7.73
N PRO A 46 6.85 -12.89 7.22
CA PRO A 46 7.39 -12.94 5.86
C PRO A 46 6.31 -12.54 4.85
N TYR A 47 6.61 -11.52 4.04
CA TYR A 47 5.77 -11.03 2.97
C TYR A 47 6.32 -11.47 1.63
N TYR A 48 5.49 -12.12 0.83
CA TYR A 48 5.84 -12.57 -0.52
C TYR A 48 5.10 -11.74 -1.55
N ALA A 49 5.85 -10.92 -2.28
CA ALA A 49 5.35 -10.06 -3.33
C ALA A 49 4.86 -10.89 -4.52
N ASN A 50 3.56 -10.83 -4.82
CA ASN A 50 2.96 -11.36 -6.04
C ASN A 50 2.13 -10.27 -6.70
N GLY A 51 2.33 -10.02 -7.99
CA GLY A 51 1.84 -8.80 -8.61
C GLY A 51 1.87 -8.76 -10.12
N TYR A 52 1.58 -7.58 -10.66
CA TYR A 52 1.52 -7.29 -12.09
C TYR A 52 2.14 -5.93 -12.41
N ASN A 53 2.43 -5.70 -13.70
CA ASN A 53 2.87 -4.41 -14.21
C ASN A 53 1.74 -3.78 -15.03
N ALA A 54 1.42 -2.52 -14.76
CA ALA A 54 0.42 -1.76 -15.47
C ALA A 54 0.86 -0.29 -15.53
N TYR A 55 1.83 0.02 -16.40
CA TYR A 55 2.39 1.37 -16.56
C TYR A 55 1.35 2.43 -16.98
N TRP A 56 0.22 2.00 -17.52
CA TRP A 56 -0.80 2.84 -18.14
C TRP A 56 -1.93 3.26 -17.18
N LEU A 57 -1.91 2.83 -15.91
CA LEU A 57 -3.02 3.07 -14.97
C LEU A 57 -3.32 4.57 -14.82
N MET A 58 -2.29 5.39 -14.59
CA MET A 58 -2.44 6.84 -14.44
C MET A 58 -3.03 7.48 -15.72
N TYR A 59 -2.57 7.04 -16.89
CA TYR A 59 -3.08 7.54 -18.17
C TYR A 59 -4.56 7.21 -18.36
N MET A 60 -4.97 5.96 -18.11
CA MET A 60 -6.39 5.56 -18.21
C MET A 60 -7.26 6.23 -17.14
N ALA A 61 -6.73 6.46 -15.94
CA ALA A 61 -7.45 7.11 -14.85
C ALA A 61 -7.74 8.60 -15.12
N SER A 62 -6.85 9.28 -15.86
CA SER A 62 -7.02 10.68 -16.28
C SER A 62 -8.17 10.89 -17.27
N ASP A 63 -8.59 9.84 -17.98
CA ASP A 63 -9.70 9.90 -18.93
C ASP A 63 -10.98 9.34 -18.29
N PRO A 64 -12.02 10.16 -18.05
CA PRO A 64 -13.27 9.68 -17.46
C PRO A 64 -13.91 8.52 -18.25
N SER A 65 -13.73 8.47 -19.57
CA SER A 65 -14.28 7.41 -20.43
C SER A 65 -13.56 6.06 -20.27
N GLN A 66 -12.33 6.06 -19.75
CA GLN A 66 -11.49 4.87 -19.61
C GLN A 66 -11.26 4.47 -18.14
N ARG A 67 -11.65 5.32 -17.17
CA ARG A 67 -11.40 5.13 -15.74
C ARG A 67 -11.93 3.79 -15.22
N ASN A 68 -13.06 3.31 -15.73
CA ASN A 68 -13.63 2.01 -15.36
C ASN A 68 -12.68 0.82 -15.62
N LYS A 69 -11.74 0.95 -16.57
CA LYS A 69 -10.72 -0.07 -16.84
C LYS A 69 -9.73 -0.23 -15.69
N VAL A 70 -9.46 0.84 -14.94
CA VAL A 70 -8.58 0.81 -13.76
C VAL A 70 -9.22 -0.07 -12.67
N SER A 71 -10.45 0.24 -12.27
CA SER A 71 -11.19 -0.54 -11.27
C SER A 71 -11.36 -2.00 -11.69
N SER A 72 -11.66 -2.24 -12.96
CA SER A 72 -11.79 -3.60 -13.51
C SER A 72 -10.47 -4.37 -13.44
N THR A 73 -9.34 -3.70 -13.70
CA THR A 73 -8.01 -4.31 -13.60
C THR A 73 -7.67 -4.68 -12.16
N PHE A 74 -7.97 -3.80 -11.20
CA PHE A 74 -7.80 -4.10 -9.77
C PHE A 74 -8.66 -5.26 -9.33
N GLN A 75 -9.93 -5.30 -9.74
CA GLN A 75 -10.83 -6.40 -9.43
C GLN A 75 -10.32 -7.73 -9.96
N VAL A 76 -9.88 -7.77 -11.23
CA VAL A 76 -9.31 -8.98 -11.83
C VAL A 76 -8.04 -9.39 -11.09
N ALA A 77 -7.11 -8.46 -10.84
CA ALA A 77 -5.88 -8.75 -10.11
C ALA A 77 -6.16 -9.35 -8.71
N ALA A 78 -7.08 -8.74 -7.96
CA ALA A 78 -7.49 -9.21 -6.64
C ALA A 78 -8.11 -10.61 -6.68
N ASN A 79 -9.02 -10.86 -7.65
CA ASN A 79 -9.67 -12.16 -7.87
C ASN A 79 -8.66 -13.27 -8.22
N HIS A 80 -7.54 -12.90 -8.83
CA HIS A 80 -6.44 -13.82 -9.16
C HIS A 80 -5.36 -13.90 -8.07
N GLY A 81 -5.59 -13.32 -6.89
CA GLY A 81 -4.64 -13.38 -5.77
C GLY A 81 -3.38 -12.53 -5.94
N LEU A 82 -3.37 -11.59 -6.90
CA LEU A 82 -2.31 -10.60 -7.01
C LEU A 82 -2.49 -9.53 -5.94
N ARG A 83 -1.39 -9.02 -5.39
CA ARG A 83 -1.36 -8.10 -4.25
C ARG A 83 -0.54 -6.83 -4.50
N ILE A 84 0.30 -6.81 -5.55
CA ILE A 84 1.13 -5.65 -5.90
C ILE A 84 0.87 -5.24 -7.35
N GLY A 85 0.63 -3.94 -7.58
CA GLY A 85 0.62 -3.34 -8.91
C GLY A 85 1.80 -2.39 -9.08
N ARG A 86 2.67 -2.64 -10.07
CA ARG A 86 3.72 -1.69 -10.47
C ARG A 86 3.19 -0.79 -11.58
N THR A 87 3.27 0.52 -11.37
CA THR A 87 2.87 1.56 -12.34
C THR A 87 3.89 2.67 -12.42
N TRP A 88 3.80 3.53 -13.43
CA TRP A 88 4.53 4.79 -13.50
C TRP A 88 3.80 5.89 -12.74
N ALA A 89 4.59 6.67 -12.02
CA ALA A 89 4.18 7.92 -11.37
C ALA A 89 4.79 9.13 -12.10
N PHE A 90 5.00 9.00 -13.41
CA PHE A 90 5.45 10.06 -14.31
C PHE A 90 4.89 9.84 -15.71
N SER A 91 4.78 10.92 -16.47
CA SER A 91 4.47 10.88 -17.91
C SER A 91 5.22 12.02 -18.58
N ASN A 92 6.13 11.66 -19.48
CA ASN A 92 7.06 12.54 -20.19
C ASN A 92 6.92 12.47 -21.72
N GLY A 93 5.83 11.88 -22.25
CA GLY A 93 5.51 11.86 -23.68
C GLY A 93 4.01 11.69 -23.95
N GLY A 94 3.54 12.21 -25.09
CA GLY A 94 2.12 12.22 -25.49
C GLY A 94 1.35 13.48 -25.05
N ASP A 95 0.03 13.49 -25.27
CA ASP A 95 -0.83 14.67 -25.06
C ASP A 95 -1.20 14.94 -23.59
N ARG A 96 -0.90 13.99 -22.69
CA ARG A 96 -1.27 14.06 -21.26
C ARG A 96 -0.04 13.80 -20.39
N LEU A 97 0.79 14.82 -20.27
CA LEU A 97 1.98 14.81 -19.41
C LEU A 97 1.57 15.02 -17.95
N LEU A 98 2.17 14.25 -17.04
CA LEU A 98 1.99 14.48 -15.60
C LEU A 98 2.72 15.77 -15.20
N GLN A 99 3.94 15.95 -15.69
CA GLN A 99 4.75 17.14 -15.49
C GLN A 99 5.07 17.73 -16.86
N TYR A 100 4.44 18.86 -17.20
CA TYR A 100 4.61 19.52 -18.51
C TYR A 100 5.76 20.55 -18.52
N SER A 101 6.17 21.03 -17.36
CA SER A 101 7.41 21.80 -17.15
C SER A 101 8.00 21.49 -15.78
N PRO A 102 9.31 21.74 -15.55
CA PRO A 102 9.93 21.50 -14.25
C PRO A 102 9.14 22.16 -13.10
N GLY A 103 8.62 21.33 -12.20
CA GLY A 103 7.81 21.78 -11.05
C GLY A 103 6.36 22.15 -11.36
N SER A 104 5.86 21.95 -12.58
CA SER A 104 4.47 22.23 -12.95
C SER A 104 3.76 20.97 -13.42
N TYR A 105 2.64 20.65 -12.77
CA TYR A 105 1.93 19.37 -12.91
C TYR A 105 0.53 19.56 -13.49
N ASN A 106 0.06 18.52 -14.19
CA ASN A 106 -1.29 18.44 -14.73
C ASN A 106 -2.21 17.75 -13.73
N GLU A 107 -3.13 18.52 -13.13
CA GLU A 107 -4.05 18.02 -12.11
C GLU A 107 -5.04 16.96 -12.59
N ASP A 108 -5.38 16.96 -13.89
CA ASP A 108 -6.23 15.91 -14.45
C ASP A 108 -5.48 14.57 -14.49
N MET A 109 -4.15 14.61 -14.63
CA MET A 109 -3.25 13.43 -14.53
C MET A 109 -2.93 13.08 -13.08
N PHE A 110 -2.86 14.06 -12.18
CA PHE A 110 -2.62 13.86 -10.76
C PHE A 110 -3.81 13.22 -10.02
N LEU A 111 -4.93 12.98 -10.73
CA LEU A 111 -6.20 12.43 -10.24
C LEU A 111 -6.89 13.27 -9.16
N GLU A 112 -6.17 14.18 -8.52
CA GLU A 112 -6.61 15.03 -7.42
C GLU A 112 -7.90 15.79 -7.72
N ARG A 113 -7.99 16.46 -8.88
CA ARG A 113 -9.15 17.29 -9.23
C ARG A 113 -10.49 16.56 -9.12
N ASN A 114 -10.57 15.32 -9.59
CA ASN A 114 -11.83 14.56 -9.55
C ASN A 114 -12.21 14.15 -8.13
N ASN A 115 -11.22 13.87 -7.30
CA ASN A 115 -11.45 13.39 -5.95
C ASN A 115 -11.73 14.54 -4.97
N VAL A 116 -11.19 15.74 -5.24
CA VAL A 116 -11.57 16.97 -4.56
C VAL A 116 -13.05 17.30 -4.83
N GLU A 117 -13.50 17.19 -6.09
CA GLU A 117 -14.92 17.42 -6.42
C GLU A 117 -15.84 16.35 -5.82
N TRP A 118 -15.47 15.07 -5.84
CA TRP A 118 -16.21 14.02 -5.13
C TRP A 118 -16.31 14.31 -3.63
N ALA A 119 -15.20 14.66 -2.97
CA ALA A 119 -15.18 14.96 -1.55
C ALA A 119 -16.13 16.13 -1.20
N LYS A 120 -16.15 17.19 -2.03
CA LYS A 120 -17.11 18.29 -1.89
C LYS A 120 -18.57 17.83 -2.04
N THR A 121 -18.86 16.92 -2.97
CA THR A 121 -20.22 16.37 -3.13
C THR A 121 -20.67 15.52 -1.94
N GLU A 122 -19.74 14.86 -1.26
CA GLU A 122 -19.97 14.13 0.00
C GLU A 122 -19.96 15.04 1.25
N GLY A 123 -19.99 16.36 1.04
CA GLY A 123 -20.05 17.35 2.12
C GLY A 123 -18.73 17.59 2.85
N GLN A 124 -17.60 17.11 2.31
CA GLN A 124 -16.28 17.39 2.87
C GLN A 124 -15.80 18.78 2.43
N SER A 125 -15.38 19.60 3.40
CA SER A 125 -14.73 20.87 3.12
C SER A 125 -13.23 20.63 2.95
N LEU A 126 -12.76 20.69 1.70
CA LEU A 126 -11.34 20.73 1.37
C LEU A 126 -10.98 22.17 1.03
N HIS A 127 -10.15 22.81 1.85
CA HIS A 127 -9.74 24.20 1.72
C HIS A 127 -8.50 24.35 0.82
N ASN A 128 -7.71 23.30 0.65
CA ASN A 128 -6.51 23.25 -0.19
C ASN A 128 -6.23 21.81 -0.69
N GLU A 129 -5.21 21.65 -1.53
CA GLU A 129 -4.72 20.39 -2.11
C GLU A 129 -4.19 19.41 -1.04
N ASP A 130 -3.52 19.91 0.00
CA ASP A 130 -3.01 19.08 1.10
C ASP A 130 -4.14 18.48 1.97
N ASP A 131 -5.29 19.16 2.06
CA ASP A 131 -6.47 18.65 2.76
C ASP A 131 -6.97 17.35 2.12
N PHE A 132 -6.79 17.19 0.80
CA PHE A 132 -7.17 15.97 0.10
C PHE A 132 -6.32 14.77 0.59
N PHE A 133 -5.01 14.95 0.81
CA PHE A 133 -4.13 13.88 1.29
C PHE A 133 -4.28 13.58 2.78
N THR A 134 -4.83 14.51 3.55
CA THR A 134 -4.93 14.41 5.02
C THR A 134 -6.35 14.14 5.53
N ASN A 135 -7.38 14.29 4.69
CA ASN A 135 -8.76 14.04 5.08
C ASN A 135 -9.03 12.53 5.29
N PRO A 136 -9.49 12.09 6.47
CA PRO A 136 -9.67 10.68 6.80
C PRO A 136 -10.77 9.97 6.00
N ILE A 137 -11.79 10.69 5.53
CA ILE A 137 -12.85 10.15 4.66
C ILE A 137 -12.29 9.91 3.25
N VAL A 138 -11.51 10.86 2.74
CA VAL A 138 -10.82 10.74 1.45
C VAL A 138 -9.82 9.59 1.49
N GLN A 139 -9.00 9.50 2.54
CA GLN A 139 -8.09 8.37 2.75
C GLN A 139 -8.84 7.04 2.84
N GLY A 140 -9.97 6.99 3.56
CA GLY A 140 -10.82 5.80 3.66
C GLY A 140 -11.38 5.35 2.31
N PHE A 141 -11.71 6.28 1.41
CA PHE A 141 -12.16 5.96 0.06
C PHE A 141 -11.07 5.23 -0.75
N TYR A 142 -9.82 5.68 -0.65
CA TYR A 142 -8.68 5.03 -1.30
C TYR A 142 -8.25 3.72 -0.65
N LYS A 143 -8.40 3.57 0.67
CA LYS A 143 -8.02 2.33 1.37
C LYS A 143 -8.98 1.16 1.08
N ASN A 144 -10.22 1.46 0.69
CA ASN A 144 -11.28 0.47 0.48
C ASN A 144 -11.54 0.12 -1.00
N HIS A 145 -10.72 0.63 -1.93
CA HIS A 145 -10.76 0.34 -3.37
C HIS A 145 -9.36 0.01 -3.91
#